data_AF-A0A1E1IW65-F1
#
_entry.id   AF-A0A1E1IW65-F1
#
_cell.length_a   1.000
_cell.length_b   1.000
_cell.length_c   1.000
_cell.angle_alpha   90.00
_cell.angle_beta   90.00
_cell.angle_gamma   90.00
#
_symmetry.space_group_name_H-M   'P 1'
#
loop_
_entity.id
_entity.type
_entity.pdbx_description
1 polymer ?
#
loop_
_entity_poly.entity_id
_entity_poly.type
_entity_poly.pdbx_seq_one_letter_code
_entity_poly.pdbx_strand_id
1 'polypeptide(L)'
;MERARVRYVLTGACPPAYSGRVLHTYVQLRQPDGSATRIDTLKMNFCTNLAADMKDLAESIPAVRIRVLKAGRVLSDSDSLLQHLTPAEMETCLASADETAGDANGMLQKPSVLVHIVFQKQPPPPVANPNKEKNKGSNTAEGGNSGEGHEAKKDSCCCVM
;
A
#
# COMPACT_ATOMS: atom_id res chain seq x y z
N MET A 1 0.12 -4.30 -28.34
CA MET A 1 -0.65 -4.45 -27.08
C MET A 1 -0.91 -3.07 -26.52
N GLU A 2 -2.13 -2.81 -26.03
CA GLU A 2 -2.52 -1.50 -25.49
C GLU A 2 -1.77 -1.21 -24.19
N ARG A 3 -1.12 -0.04 -24.13
CA ARG A 3 -0.40 0.44 -22.94
C ARG A 3 -0.98 1.77 -22.52
N ALA A 4 -1.01 2.05 -21.23
CA ALA A 4 -1.34 3.36 -20.70
C ALA A 4 -0.10 4.03 -20.11
N ARG A 5 0.02 5.34 -20.31
CA ARG A 5 0.90 6.21 -19.53
C ARG A 5 0.35 6.32 -18.13
N VAL A 6 1.15 5.93 -17.14
CA VAL A 6 0.78 5.96 -15.72
C VAL A 6 1.80 6.77 -14.94
N ARG A 7 1.31 7.63 -14.05
CA ARG A 7 2.12 8.33 -13.04
C ARG A 7 1.83 7.72 -11.69
N TYR A 8 2.85 7.11 -11.10
CA TYR A 8 2.81 6.64 -9.72
C TYR A 8 3.25 7.75 -8.78
N VAL A 9 2.40 8.10 -7.82
CA VAL A 9 2.78 8.96 -6.70
C VAL A 9 3.07 8.07 -5.50
N LEU A 10 4.30 8.11 -5.01
CA LEU A 10 4.71 7.32 -3.85
C LEU A 10 4.31 8.04 -2.55
N THR A 11 3.61 7.35 -1.67
CA THR A 11 3.08 7.96 -0.43
C THR A 11 3.02 6.95 0.72
N GLY A 12 2.85 7.45 1.95
CA GLY A 12 2.71 6.60 3.15
C GLY A 12 4.06 6.28 3.80
N ALA A 13 4.20 5.03 4.27
CA ALA A 13 5.36 4.54 5.00
C ALA A 13 6.55 4.14 4.11
N CYS A 14 6.80 4.87 3.02
CA CYS A 14 8.04 4.75 2.25
C CYS A 14 9.16 5.58 2.89
N PRO A 15 10.44 5.34 2.56
CA PRO A 15 11.52 6.20 3.01
C PRO A 15 11.25 7.68 2.66
N PRO A 16 11.57 8.64 3.54
CA PRO A 16 11.23 10.05 3.34
C PRO A 16 11.73 10.64 2.02
N ALA A 17 12.90 10.20 1.55
CA ALA A 17 13.50 10.64 0.29
C ALA A 17 12.63 10.36 -0.95
N TYR A 18 11.68 9.43 -0.88
CA TYR A 18 10.79 9.07 -1.97
C TYR A 18 9.34 9.50 -1.77
N SER A 19 8.99 10.02 -0.59
CA SER A 19 7.63 10.45 -0.31
C SER A 19 7.24 11.63 -1.21
N GLY A 20 6.12 11.52 -1.91
CA GLY A 20 5.65 12.50 -2.90
C GLY A 20 6.35 12.40 -4.26
N ARG A 21 7.35 11.52 -4.42
CA ARG A 21 8.03 11.33 -5.71
C ARG A 21 7.05 10.76 -6.74
N VAL A 22 7.12 11.30 -7.95
CA VAL A 22 6.32 10.85 -9.10
C VAL A 22 7.20 10.01 -10.01
N LEU A 23 6.74 8.79 -10.32
CA LEU A 23 7.38 7.90 -11.28
C LEU A 23 6.50 7.74 -12.50
N HIS A 24 7.08 7.94 -13.68
CA HIS A 24 6.38 7.79 -14.94
C HIS A 24 6.69 6.41 -15.52
N THR A 25 5.66 5.71 -15.97
CA THR A 25 5.83 4.39 -16.58
C THR A 25 4.76 4.10 -17.62
N TYR A 26 4.98 3.04 -18.38
CA TYR A 26 3.97 2.45 -19.25
C TYR A 26 3.49 1.15 -18.64
N VAL A 27 2.18 1.02 -18.54
CA VAL A 27 1.53 -0.18 -18.03
C VAL A 27 0.76 -0.84 -19.15
N GLN A 28 1.02 -2.13 -19.39
CA GLN A 28 0.19 -2.92 -20.30
C GLN A 28 -1.20 -3.07 -19.70
N LEU A 29 -2.24 -2.73 -20.47
CA LEU A 29 -3.64 -2.86 -20.02
C LEU A 29 -4.15 -4.30 -20.15
N ARG A 30 -3.53 -5.08 -21.03
CA ARG A 30 -3.78 -6.50 -21.22
C ARG A 30 -2.47 -7.28 -21.17
N GLN A 31 -2.53 -8.47 -20.59
CA GLN A 31 -1.44 -9.44 -20.55
C GLN A 31 -1.30 -10.16 -21.91
N PRO A 32 -0.20 -10.89 -22.14
CA PRO A 32 0.01 -11.63 -23.40
C PRO A 32 -1.07 -12.69 -23.70
N ASP A 33 -1.75 -13.21 -22.67
CA ASP A 33 -2.87 -14.14 -22.79
C ASP A 33 -4.21 -13.44 -23.11
N GLY A 34 -4.21 -12.11 -23.26
CA GLY A 34 -5.38 -11.29 -23.55
C GLY A 34 -6.19 -10.85 -22.32
N SER A 35 -5.88 -11.39 -21.13
CA SER A 35 -6.53 -11.02 -19.88
C SER A 35 -6.22 -9.57 -19.49
N ALA A 36 -7.14 -8.91 -18.78
CA ALA A 36 -6.89 -7.54 -18.30
C ALA A 36 -5.87 -7.55 -17.16
N THR A 37 -4.95 -6.58 -17.16
CA THR A 37 -3.93 -6.46 -16.12
C THR A 37 -4.58 -6.19 -14.76
N ARG A 38 -4.32 -7.08 -13.81
CA ARG A 38 -4.80 -6.97 -12.44
C ARG A 38 -3.93 -6.07 -11.58
N ILE A 39 -4.49 -5.57 -10.48
CA ILE A 39 -3.78 -4.69 -9.55
C ILE A 39 -2.65 -5.43 -8.81
N ASP A 40 -2.78 -6.71 -8.50
CA ASP A 40 -1.67 -7.52 -7.96
C ASP A 40 -0.47 -7.56 -8.92
N THR A 41 -0.74 -7.76 -10.21
CA THR A 41 0.25 -7.82 -11.29
C THR A 41 0.89 -6.45 -11.47
N LEU A 42 0.10 -5.37 -11.37
CA LEU A 42 0.59 -3.99 -11.37
C LEU A 42 1.59 -3.75 -10.24
N LYS A 43 1.26 -4.19 -9.01
CA LYS A 43 2.14 -4.07 -7.85
C LYS A 43 3.42 -4.86 -8.02
N MET A 44 3.33 -6.10 -8.50
CA MET A 44 4.49 -6.93 -8.78
C MET A 44 5.42 -6.25 -9.79
N ASN A 45 4.87 -5.78 -10.91
CA ASN A 45 5.63 -5.06 -11.93
C ASN A 45 6.27 -3.77 -11.39
N PHE A 46 5.58 -3.03 -10.53
CA PHE A 46 6.15 -1.88 -9.85
C PHE A 46 7.37 -2.26 -9.01
N CYS A 47 7.28 -3.33 -8.22
CA CYS A 47 8.36 -3.76 -7.34
C CYS A 47 9.57 -4.31 -8.12
N THR A 48 9.34 -5.01 -9.24
CA THR A 48 10.41 -5.61 -10.05
C THR A 48 11.13 -4.61 -10.94
N ASN A 49 10.46 -3.52 -11.34
CA ASN A 49 10.98 -2.54 -12.29
C ASN A 49 11.32 -1.19 -11.62
N LEU A 50 11.69 -1.21 -10.34
CA LEU A 50 12.20 -0.01 -9.68
C LEU A 50 13.51 0.44 -10.34
N ALA A 51 13.66 1.75 -10.47
CA ALA A 51 14.89 2.33 -11.01
C ALA A 51 16.08 2.07 -10.06
N ALA A 52 17.28 1.97 -10.63
CA ALA A 52 18.48 1.59 -9.89
C ALA A 52 18.89 2.59 -8.78
N ASP A 53 18.40 3.82 -8.84
CA ASP A 53 18.58 4.86 -7.81
C ASP A 53 17.59 4.74 -6.63
N MET A 54 16.68 3.75 -6.68
CA MET A 54 15.65 3.53 -5.66
C MET A 54 15.94 2.30 -4.78
N LYS A 55 17.22 2.01 -4.52
CA LYS A 55 17.64 0.83 -3.73
C LYS A 55 17.04 0.83 -2.33
N ASP A 56 17.12 1.94 -1.60
CA ASP A 56 16.57 2.06 -0.25
C ASP A 56 15.05 1.81 -0.23
N LEU A 57 14.34 2.22 -1.30
CA LEU A 57 12.92 1.90 -1.45
C LEU A 57 12.73 0.40 -1.66
N ALA A 58 13.48 -0.22 -2.58
CA ALA A 58 13.40 -1.65 -2.87
C ALA A 58 13.66 -2.50 -1.62
N GLU A 59 14.65 -2.13 -0.80
CA GLU A 59 14.98 -2.79 0.47
C GLU A 59 13.87 -2.65 1.53
N SER A 60 13.09 -1.57 1.48
CA SER A 60 11.98 -1.36 2.42
C SER A 60 10.71 -2.16 2.09
N ILE A 61 10.52 -2.54 0.81
CA ILE A 61 9.29 -3.21 0.31
C ILE A 61 8.90 -4.46 1.12
N PRO A 62 9.82 -5.38 1.47
CA PRO A 62 9.46 -6.59 2.22
C PRO A 62 8.83 -6.32 3.59
N ALA A 63 9.15 -5.20 4.24
CA ALA A 63 8.68 -4.85 5.58
C ALA A 63 7.32 -4.09 5.58
N VAL A 64 6.77 -3.79 4.40
CA VAL A 64 5.56 -2.98 4.25
C VAL A 64 4.51 -3.71 3.42
N ARG A 65 3.28 -3.22 3.45
CA ARG A 65 2.19 -3.61 2.56
C ARG A 65 1.98 -2.51 1.53
N ILE A 66 1.79 -2.90 0.28
CA ILE A 66 1.51 -1.95 -0.80
C ILE A 66 0.02 -1.94 -1.11
N ARG A 67 -0.58 -0.75 -1.09
CA ARG A 67 -1.94 -0.49 -1.57
C ARG A 67 -1.87 0.40 -2.80
N VAL A 68 -2.80 0.20 -3.71
CA VAL A 68 -2.94 1.01 -4.93
C VAL A 68 -4.21 1.82 -4.79
N LEU A 69 -4.10 3.14 -4.96
CA LEU A 69 -5.22 4.06 -4.89
C LEU A 69 -5.38 4.81 -6.20
N LYS A 70 -6.63 5.01 -6.64
CA LYS A 70 -6.98 5.87 -7.77
C LYS A 70 -8.23 6.67 -7.44
N ALA A 71 -8.22 7.97 -7.74
CA ALA A 71 -9.34 8.88 -7.46
C ALA A 71 -9.91 8.73 -6.02
N GLY A 72 -9.02 8.64 -5.03
CA GLY A 72 -9.38 8.50 -3.62
C GLY A 72 -9.88 7.13 -3.17
N ARG A 73 -9.94 6.13 -4.07
CA ARG A 73 -10.40 4.76 -3.76
C ARG A 73 -9.23 3.78 -3.73
N VAL A 74 -9.23 2.90 -2.73
CA VAL A 74 -8.31 1.76 -2.66
C VAL A 74 -8.80 0.67 -3.62
N LEU A 75 -7.93 0.20 -4.49
CA LEU A 75 -8.24 -0.85 -5.46
C LEU A 75 -7.91 -2.24 -4.87
N SER A 76 -8.76 -3.22 -5.15
CA SER A 76 -8.52 -4.61 -4.75
C SER A 76 -7.48 -5.28 -5.65
N ASP A 77 -6.74 -6.24 -5.13
CA ASP A 77 -5.74 -7.02 -5.88
C ASP A 77 -6.35 -7.80 -7.05
N SER A 78 -7.62 -8.20 -6.90
CA SER A 78 -8.41 -8.88 -7.92
C SER A 78 -8.94 -7.96 -9.02
N ASP A 79 -8.96 -6.66 -8.80
CA ASP A 79 -9.52 -5.71 -9.77
C ASP A 79 -8.62 -5.64 -11.00
N SER A 80 -9.23 -5.38 -12.16
CA SER A 80 -8.46 -5.02 -13.35
C SER A 80 -8.21 -3.51 -13.39
N LEU A 81 -7.03 -3.10 -13.84
CA LEU A 81 -6.73 -1.68 -14.04
C LEU A 81 -7.69 -1.03 -15.04
N LEU A 82 -8.05 -1.76 -16.10
CA LEU A 82 -8.92 -1.29 -17.18
C LEU A 82 -10.28 -0.82 -16.67
N GLN A 83 -10.88 -1.53 -15.70
CA GLN A 83 -12.18 -1.18 -15.09
C GLN A 83 -12.15 0.14 -14.32
N HIS A 84 -10.98 0.60 -13.89
CA HIS A 84 -10.81 1.81 -13.11
C HIS A 84 -10.39 3.02 -13.96
N LEU A 85 -10.25 2.84 -15.28
CA LEU A 85 -10.01 3.94 -16.22
C LEU A 85 -11.33 4.57 -16.64
N THR A 86 -11.37 5.89 -16.61
CA THR A 86 -12.47 6.66 -17.21
C THR A 86 -12.36 6.62 -18.75
N PRO A 87 -13.46 6.86 -19.48
CA PRO A 87 -13.41 6.96 -20.94
C PRO A 87 -12.39 7.99 -21.44
N ALA A 88 -12.29 9.14 -20.76
CA ALA A 88 -11.32 10.19 -21.09
C ALA A 88 -9.87 9.72 -20.88
N GLU A 89 -9.59 8.95 -19.83
CA GLU A 89 -8.26 8.35 -19.62
C GLU A 89 -7.96 7.30 -20.69
N MET A 90 -8.93 6.47 -21.07
CA MET A 90 -8.78 5.50 -22.16
C MET A 90 -8.54 6.16 -23.52
N GLU A 91 -9.03 7.38 -23.75
CA GLU A 91 -8.77 8.09 -25.00
C GLU A 91 -7.40 8.78 -24.99
N THR A 92 -7.08 9.47 -23.90
CA THR A 92 -5.95 10.42 -23.87
C THR A 92 -4.66 9.86 -23.29
N CYS A 93 -4.73 8.80 -22.48
CA CYS A 93 -3.58 8.26 -21.77
C CYS A 93 -2.97 7.02 -22.43
N LEU A 94 -3.52 6.54 -23.55
CA LEU A 94 -2.96 5.40 -24.27
C LEU A 94 -1.65 5.74 -24.98
N ALA A 95 -0.68 4.85 -24.84
CA ALA A 95 0.61 4.91 -25.49
C ALA A 95 0.68 3.95 -26.67
N SER A 96 1.28 4.40 -27.77
CA SER A 96 1.61 3.53 -28.91
C SER A 96 2.67 2.50 -28.48
N ALA A 97 2.83 1.41 -29.24
CA ALA A 97 3.84 0.39 -28.94
C ALA A 97 5.29 0.89 -29.06
N ASP A 98 5.51 1.92 -29.88
CA ASP A 98 6.85 2.49 -30.14
C ASP A 98 7.24 3.59 -29.15
N GLU A 99 6.29 4.04 -28.31
CA GLU A 99 6.57 5.01 -27.27
C GLU A 99 7.45 4.37 -26.18
N THR A 100 8.65 4.92 -25.97
CA THR A 100 9.58 4.46 -24.94
C THR A 100 9.61 5.45 -23.78
N ALA A 101 9.97 4.97 -22.59
CA ALA A 101 10.16 5.81 -21.40
C ALA A 101 11.54 6.47 -21.45
N GLY A 102 11.89 7.08 -22.58
CA GLY A 102 13.23 7.59 -22.85
C GLY A 102 13.41 9.06 -22.50
N ASP A 103 12.38 9.88 -22.71
CA ASP A 103 12.42 11.30 -22.37
C ASP A 103 11.43 11.61 -21.24
N ALA A 104 11.97 11.78 -20.03
CA ALA A 104 11.21 12.19 -18.87
C ALA A 104 10.46 13.51 -19.11
N ASN A 105 11.04 14.42 -19.92
CA ASN A 105 10.46 15.71 -20.22
C ASN A 105 9.24 15.57 -21.15
N GLY A 106 9.35 14.73 -22.19
CA GLY A 106 8.23 14.37 -23.07
C GLY A 106 7.10 13.61 -22.34
N MET A 107 7.43 12.75 -21.38
CA MET A 107 6.45 12.03 -20.54
C MET A 107 5.71 12.94 -19.55
N LEU A 108 6.37 13.99 -19.03
CA LEU A 108 5.77 14.95 -18.10
C LEU A 108 4.66 15.80 -18.74
N GLN A 109 4.76 16.06 -20.04
CA GLN A 109 3.79 16.89 -20.75
C GLN A 109 2.58 16.10 -21.27
N LYS A 110 2.67 14.77 -21.36
CA LYS A 110 1.58 13.94 -21.88
C LYS A 110 0.55 13.56 -20.81
N PRO A 111 -0.76 13.52 -21.16
CA PRO A 111 -1.78 13.00 -20.27
C PRO A 111 -1.46 11.57 -19.83
N SER A 112 -1.71 11.29 -18.56
CA SER A 112 -1.43 10.00 -17.95
C SER A 112 -2.39 9.72 -16.81
N VAL A 113 -2.64 8.45 -16.55
CA VAL A 113 -3.43 7.98 -15.42
C VAL A 113 -2.64 8.21 -14.12
N LEU A 114 -3.23 8.94 -13.17
CA LEU A 114 -2.64 9.13 -11.85
C LEU A 114 -3.02 7.98 -10.92
N VAL A 115 -2.02 7.34 -10.33
CA VAL A 115 -2.20 6.25 -9.37
C VAL A 115 -1.29 6.49 -8.17
N HIS A 116 -1.81 6.32 -6.97
CA HIS A 116 -1.02 6.38 -5.75
C HIS A 116 -0.56 4.99 -5.35
N ILE A 117 0.75 4.83 -5.15
CA ILE A 117 1.35 3.65 -4.51
C ILE A 117 1.55 4.00 -3.04
N VAL A 118 0.72 3.41 -2.18
CA VAL A 118 0.69 3.69 -0.75
C VAL A 118 1.37 2.56 0.00
N PHE A 119 2.45 2.90 0.69
CA PHE A 119 3.17 1.98 1.58
C PHE A 119 2.54 2.05 2.97
N GLN A 120 2.23 0.89 3.56
CA GLN A 120 1.65 0.78 4.89
C GLN A 120 2.57 -0.11 5.74
N LYS A 121 2.94 0.33 6.95
CA LYS A 121 3.70 -0.52 7.86
C LYS A 121 2.92 -1.80 8.12
N GLN A 122 3.60 -2.95 8.07
CA GLN A 122 2.99 -4.19 8.52
C GLN A 122 2.67 -4.05 10.02
N PRO A 123 1.49 -4.50 10.48
CA PRO A 123 1.25 -4.64 11.91
C PRO A 123 2.33 -5.55 12.49
N PRO A 124 2.84 -5.26 13.70
CA PRO A 124 3.72 -6.21 14.37
C PRO A 124 3.01 -7.57 14.43
N PRO A 125 3.75 -8.69 14.24
CA PRO A 125 3.15 -10.01 14.38
C PRO A 125 2.46 -10.09 15.74
N PRO A 126 1.27 -10.74 15.84
CA PRO A 126 0.59 -10.88 17.11
C PRO A 126 1.55 -11.52 18.11
N VAL A 127 1.80 -10.84 19.22
CA VAL A 127 2.63 -11.36 20.30
C VAL A 127 1.95 -12.63 20.79
N ALA A 128 2.54 -13.79 20.48
CA ALA A 128 2.10 -15.05 21.05
C ALA A 128 2.38 -14.96 22.55
N ASN A 129 1.35 -14.69 23.36
CA ASN A 129 1.45 -14.74 24.83
C ASN A 129 1.84 -16.17 25.23
N PRO A 130 3.08 -16.44 25.65
CA PRO A 130 3.50 -17.77 26.07
C PRO A 130 3.31 -17.81 27.59
N ASN A 131 2.07 -18.05 28.03
CA ASN A 131 1.69 -18.64 29.33
C ASN A 131 0.32 -18.14 29.79
N LYS A 132 -0.70 -18.91 29.43
CA LYS A 132 -1.82 -19.16 30.33
C LYS A 132 -1.84 -20.66 30.62
N GLU A 133 -0.73 -21.16 31.17
CA GLU A 133 -0.68 -22.52 31.69
C GLU A 133 -1.41 -22.56 33.03
N LYS A 134 -2.44 -23.39 33.07
CA LYS A 134 -3.14 -23.83 34.27
C LYS A 134 -2.13 -24.44 35.24
N ASN A 135 -2.22 -24.09 36.52
CA ASN A 135 -1.96 -25.08 37.56
C ASN A 135 -2.93 -24.97 38.74
N LYS A 136 -3.16 -26.13 39.34
CA LYS A 136 -4.34 -26.63 40.06
C LYS A 136 -4.05 -26.77 41.56
N GLY A 137 -5.02 -26.49 42.42
CA GLY A 137 -5.05 -26.91 43.85
C GLY A 137 -5.86 -25.93 44.72
N SER A 138 -7.14 -26.17 45.00
CA SER A 138 -7.72 -27.02 46.07
C SER A 138 -7.87 -26.29 47.43
N ASN A 139 -9.14 -25.99 47.77
CA ASN A 139 -9.82 -25.81 49.07
C ASN A 139 -9.02 -25.35 50.31
N THR A 140 -9.45 -24.26 50.97
CA THR A 140 -10.26 -24.24 52.22
C THR A 140 -10.62 -22.81 52.65
N ALA A 141 -11.76 -22.72 53.36
CA ALA A 141 -12.54 -21.65 54.00
C ALA A 141 -11.92 -20.32 54.51
N GLU A 142 -12.83 -19.31 54.48
CA GLU A 142 -13.12 -18.25 55.46
C GLU A 142 -12.05 -17.24 55.91
N GLY A 143 -12.39 -15.95 55.73
CA GLY A 143 -12.13 -14.91 56.73
C GLY A 143 -11.24 -13.75 56.28
N GLY A 144 -11.70 -12.52 56.52
CA GLY A 144 -10.79 -11.42 56.87
C GLY A 144 -10.82 -10.19 55.96
N ASN A 145 -11.76 -9.30 56.25
CA ASN A 145 -11.79 -7.89 55.90
C ASN A 145 -10.46 -7.15 56.22
N SER A 146 -9.93 -6.35 55.29
CA SER A 146 -9.07 -5.17 55.53
C SER A 146 -8.94 -4.36 54.25
N GLY A 147 -9.51 -3.16 54.23
CA GLY A 147 -9.36 -2.19 53.15
C GLY A 147 -8.14 -1.31 53.32
N GLU A 148 -7.57 -0.89 52.20
CA GLU A 148 -6.72 0.29 51.94
C GLU A 148 -6.43 0.18 50.42
N GLY A 149 -6.99 1.00 49.53
CA GLY A 149 -6.76 2.44 49.42
C GLY A 149 -5.58 2.67 48.45
N HIS A 150 -5.84 2.83 47.14
CA HIS A 150 -5.29 3.89 46.28
C HIS A 150 -5.53 3.66 44.77
N GLU A 151 -6.26 4.63 44.20
CA GLU A 151 -6.13 5.22 42.86
C GLU A 151 -6.25 4.35 41.59
N ALA A 152 -7.47 4.33 41.05
CA ALA A 152 -7.72 4.14 39.64
C ALA A 152 -7.37 5.41 38.85
N LYS A 153 -6.18 5.48 38.23
CA LYS A 153 -5.94 6.44 37.14
C LYS A 153 -6.55 5.93 35.84
N LYS A 154 -7.77 6.38 35.59
CA LYS A 154 -8.34 6.48 34.24
C LYS A 154 -7.82 7.78 33.63
N ASP A 155 -6.91 7.71 32.66
CA ASP A 155 -6.71 8.82 31.73
C ASP A 155 -7.26 8.42 30.36
N SER A 156 -8.56 8.69 30.24
CA SER A 156 -9.27 8.86 28.98
C SER A 156 -9.15 10.34 28.62
N CYS A 157 -8.59 10.65 27.44
CA CYS A 157 -8.89 11.92 26.80
C CYS A 157 -8.81 11.79 25.28
N CYS A 158 -9.97 11.58 24.66
CA CYS A 158 -10.28 11.96 23.30
C CYS A 158 -11.33 13.08 23.37
N CYS A 159 -10.96 14.30 22.96
CA CYS A 159 -11.87 15.38 22.52
C CYS A 159 -11.05 16.15 21.45
N VAL A 160 -11.33 16.06 20.15
CA VAL A 160 -12.46 16.68 19.41
C VAL A 160 -12.59 18.17 19.72
N MET A 161 -11.96 18.98 18.88
CA MET A 161 -12.60 20.08 18.15
C MET A 161 -12.03 20.11 16.73
#